data_AF-A0A2D0L9J6-F1
#
_entry.id   AF-A0A2D0L9J6-F1
#
_cell.length_a   1.000
_cell.length_b   1.000
_cell.length_c   1.000
_cell.angle_alpha   90.00
_cell.angle_beta   90.00
_cell.angle_gamma   90.00
#
_symmetry.space_group_name_H-M   'P 1'
#
loop_
_entity.id
_entity.type
_entity.pdbx_description
1 polymer ?
#
loop_
_entity_poly.entity_id
_entity_poly.type
_entity_poly.pdbx_seq_one_letter_code
_entity_poly.pdbx_strand_id
1 'polypeptide(L)'
;MLLSISAITRAEPLTKEDTHPVIKAHTSAIVATYACRTTLEGGNDQYHQTRNTAEEAFTKVTNDSDKAKMMIKVLEYRIENEDPAAQLMRQFDEVSASPELRKQSCDQMVSGSVQRANYASEQYKL
;
A
#
# COMPACT_ATOMS: atom_id res chain seq x y z
N MET A 1 -22.14 12.11 34.87
CA MET A 1 -21.65 10.82 34.35
C MET A 1 -20.77 11.12 33.16
N LEU A 2 -19.47 10.84 33.31
CA LEU A 2 -18.46 10.94 32.26
C LEU A 2 -18.72 9.82 31.24
N LEU A 3 -19.05 10.19 30.01
CA LEU A 3 -18.87 9.30 28.86
C LEU A 3 -17.92 10.01 27.91
N SER A 4 -16.64 9.71 28.12
CA SER A 4 -15.55 10.00 27.19
C SER A 4 -15.91 9.40 25.84
N ILE A 5 -16.37 10.24 24.92
CA ILE A 5 -16.51 9.86 23.53
C ILE A 5 -15.08 9.71 23.00
N SER A 6 -14.74 8.44 22.81
CA SER A 6 -13.56 7.90 22.18
C SER A 6 -12.98 8.86 21.15
N ALA A 7 -11.71 9.22 21.35
CA ALA A 7 -10.85 9.72 20.30
C ALA A 7 -10.74 8.64 19.22
N ILE A 8 -11.73 8.56 18.34
CA ILE A 8 -11.49 8.15 16.98
C ILE A 8 -10.71 9.34 16.42
N THR A 9 -9.38 9.29 16.58
CA THR A 9 -8.48 10.11 15.80
C THR A 9 -8.88 9.87 14.35
N ARG A 10 -9.64 10.82 13.82
CA ARG A 10 -9.89 11.01 12.40
C ARG A 10 -8.52 10.80 11.75
N ALA A 11 -8.35 9.65 11.09
CA ALA A 11 -7.08 9.19 10.54
C ALA A 11 -6.31 10.40 10.02
N GLU A 12 -5.27 10.82 10.75
CA GLU A 12 -4.63 12.10 10.47
C GLU A 12 -4.22 12.08 9.00
N PRO A 13 -4.42 13.18 8.25
CA PRO A 13 -3.94 13.24 6.89
C PRO A 13 -2.46 12.94 6.95
N LEU A 14 -2.07 11.87 6.26
CA LEU A 14 -0.69 11.56 6.03
C LEU A 14 0.03 12.87 5.60
N THR A 15 1.06 13.25 6.37
CA THR A 15 1.53 14.65 6.44
C THR A 15 2.40 15.04 5.23
N LYS A 16 3.11 16.19 5.25
CA LYS A 16 4.07 16.61 4.20
C LYS A 16 5.03 15.48 3.76
N GLU A 17 5.31 14.52 4.63
CA GLU A 17 6.15 13.35 4.38
C GLU A 17 5.58 12.40 3.31
N ASP A 18 4.29 12.43 3.01
CA ASP A 18 3.70 11.67 1.88
C ASP A 18 4.25 12.04 0.51
N THR A 19 4.76 13.26 0.42
CA THR A 19 5.43 13.73 -0.79
C THR A 19 6.85 13.20 -0.91
N HIS A 20 7.39 12.57 0.15
CA HIS A 20 8.70 11.93 0.11
C HIS A 20 8.65 10.77 -0.90
N PRO A 21 9.54 10.74 -1.90
CA PRO A 21 9.45 9.76 -2.98
C PRO A 21 9.44 8.30 -2.52
N VAL A 22 10.16 8.00 -1.43
CA VAL A 22 10.15 6.66 -0.80
C VAL A 22 8.76 6.32 -0.27
N ILE A 23 8.14 7.22 0.52
CA ILE A 23 6.81 6.98 1.09
C ILE A 23 5.80 6.75 -0.03
N LYS A 24 5.78 7.66 -1.02
CA LYS A 24 4.91 7.55 -2.20
C LYS A 24 5.08 6.24 -2.96
N ALA A 25 6.32 5.81 -3.20
CA ALA A 25 6.61 4.61 -3.98
C ALA A 25 6.18 3.33 -3.23
N HIS A 26 6.46 3.24 -1.93
CA HIS A 26 6.03 2.14 -1.07
C HIS A 26 4.51 2.10 -0.87
N THR A 27 3.85 3.26 -0.72
CA THR A 27 2.38 3.34 -0.74
C THR A 27 1.80 2.75 -2.02
N SER A 28 2.39 3.09 -3.18
CA SER A 28 1.95 2.53 -4.46
C SER A 28 2.14 1.01 -4.53
N ALA A 29 3.24 0.49 -3.97
CA ALA A 29 3.51 -0.94 -3.90
C ALA A 29 2.52 -1.69 -2.98
N ILE A 30 2.16 -1.12 -1.84
CA ILE A 30 1.13 -1.67 -0.94
C ILE A 30 -0.22 -1.72 -1.66
N VAL A 31 -0.64 -0.61 -2.30
CA VAL A 31 -1.92 -0.56 -3.01
C VAL A 31 -1.97 -1.59 -4.14
N ALA A 32 -0.90 -1.70 -4.93
CA ALA A 32 -0.82 -2.67 -6.02
C ALA A 32 -0.89 -4.11 -5.52
N THR A 33 -0.12 -4.45 -4.46
CA THR A 33 -0.13 -5.81 -3.90
C THR A 33 -1.47 -6.14 -3.25
N TYR A 34 -2.09 -5.19 -2.55
CA TYR A 34 -3.44 -5.37 -2.01
C TYR A 34 -4.47 -5.61 -3.13
N ALA A 35 -4.47 -4.78 -4.18
CA ALA A 35 -5.44 -4.87 -5.27
C ALA A 35 -5.36 -6.21 -6.02
N CYS A 36 -4.15 -6.78 -6.10
CA CYS A 36 -3.88 -8.04 -6.82
C CYS A 36 -3.80 -9.28 -5.93
N ARG A 37 -3.97 -9.15 -4.60
CA ARG A 37 -3.68 -10.23 -3.63
C ARG A 37 -4.48 -11.52 -3.84
N THR A 38 -5.68 -11.43 -4.40
CA THR A 38 -6.55 -12.59 -4.67
C THR A 38 -6.38 -13.14 -6.09
N THR A 39 -5.74 -12.37 -6.98
CA THR A 39 -5.47 -12.76 -8.36
C THR A 39 -4.14 -13.51 -8.47
N LEU A 40 -3.17 -13.17 -7.62
CA LEU A 40 -1.85 -13.77 -7.61
C LEU A 40 -1.73 -14.92 -6.61
N GLU A 41 -1.00 -15.96 -6.99
CA GLU A 41 -0.63 -17.04 -6.09
C GLU A 41 0.31 -16.50 -5.00
N GLY A 42 -0.02 -16.74 -3.72
CA GLY A 42 0.73 -16.16 -2.60
C GLY A 42 0.54 -14.64 -2.43
N GLY A 43 -0.44 -14.03 -3.10
CA GLY A 43 -0.61 -12.58 -3.10
C GLY A 43 -0.83 -11.94 -1.72
N ASN A 44 -1.45 -12.65 -0.77
CA ASN A 44 -1.57 -12.18 0.62
C ASN A 44 -0.22 -12.12 1.34
N ASP A 45 0.64 -13.14 1.16
CA ASP A 45 1.98 -13.15 1.77
C ASP A 45 2.83 -12.02 1.17
N GLN A 46 2.71 -11.80 -0.15
CA GLN A 46 3.40 -10.70 -0.82
C GLN A 46 2.92 -9.33 -0.36
N TYR A 47 1.62 -9.16 -0.10
CA TYR A 47 1.05 -7.95 0.50
C TYR A 47 1.65 -7.71 1.90
N HIS A 48 1.66 -8.72 2.77
CA HIS A 48 2.22 -8.58 4.12
C HIS A 48 3.72 -8.29 4.11
N GLN A 49 4.48 -8.93 3.22
CA GLN A 49 5.89 -8.63 3.04
C GLN A 49 6.11 -7.17 2.59
N THR A 50 5.37 -6.73 1.56
CA THR A 50 5.47 -5.36 1.03
C THR A 50 5.10 -4.32 2.08
N ARG A 51 4.04 -4.58 2.85
CA ARG A 51 3.62 -3.76 3.99
C ARG A 51 4.74 -3.63 5.04
N ASN A 52 5.36 -4.74 5.43
CA ASN A 52 6.42 -4.73 6.44
C ASN A 52 7.66 -3.97 5.94
N THR A 53 8.08 -4.19 4.70
CA THR A 53 9.18 -3.43 4.07
C THR A 53 8.87 -1.93 4.01
N ALA A 54 7.64 -1.55 3.70
CA ALA A 54 7.23 -0.15 3.71
C ALA A 54 7.24 0.45 5.12
N GLU A 55 6.80 -0.27 6.16
CA GLU A 55 6.86 0.20 7.56
C GLU A 55 8.31 0.50 7.99
N GLU A 56 9.27 -0.37 7.61
CA GLU A 56 10.70 -0.14 7.83
C GLU A 56 11.21 1.09 7.07
N ALA A 57 10.85 1.23 5.79
CA ALA A 57 11.25 2.38 4.99
C ALA A 57 10.67 3.69 5.55
N PHE A 58 9.41 3.68 5.98
CA PHE A 58 8.75 4.84 6.60
C PHE A 58 9.42 5.20 7.91
N THR A 59 9.81 4.20 8.71
CA THR A 59 10.56 4.41 9.96
C THR A 59 11.88 5.13 9.69
N LYS A 60 12.62 4.72 8.65
CA LYS A 60 13.89 5.36 8.30
C LYS A 60 13.70 6.80 7.77
N VAL A 61 12.67 7.05 6.96
CA VAL A 61 12.38 8.38 6.41
C VAL A 61 11.94 9.35 7.50
N THR A 62 11.07 8.90 8.40
CA THR A 62 10.51 9.75 9.46
C THR A 62 11.40 9.81 10.70
N ASN A 63 12.36 8.89 10.83
CA ASN A 63 13.12 8.64 12.05
C ASN A 63 12.22 8.41 13.28
N ASP A 64 11.03 7.83 13.07
CA ASP A 64 10.01 7.62 14.09
C ASP A 64 9.17 6.37 13.75
N SER A 65 9.35 5.31 14.54
CA SER A 65 8.68 4.02 14.30
C SER A 65 7.20 4.04 14.65
N ASP A 66 6.78 4.84 15.63
CA ASP A 66 5.37 4.95 16.01
C ASP A 66 4.60 5.74 14.95
N LYS A 67 5.22 6.78 14.40
CA LYS A 67 4.70 7.53 13.27
C LYS A 67 4.59 6.64 12.02
N ALA A 68 5.61 5.86 11.70
CA ALA A 68 5.57 4.92 10.57
C ALA A 68 4.43 3.91 10.69
N LYS A 69 4.24 3.32 11.87
CA LYS A 69 3.10 2.42 12.16
C LYS A 69 1.77 3.11 12.00
N MET A 70 1.63 4.36 12.46
CA MET A 70 0.42 5.14 12.28
C MET A 70 0.13 5.37 10.79
N MET A 71 1.14 5.76 10.01
CA MET A 71 1.00 5.97 8.57
C MET A 71 0.54 4.71 7.84
N ILE A 72 1.12 3.55 8.16
CA ILE A 72 0.69 2.27 7.60
C ILE A 72 -0.76 1.98 7.97
N LYS A 73 -1.18 2.15 9.23
CA LYS A 73 -2.57 1.94 9.65
C LYS A 73 -3.55 2.87 8.92
N VAL A 74 -3.18 4.13 8.72
CA VAL A 74 -4.00 5.08 7.95
C VAL A 74 -4.13 4.63 6.50
N LEU A 75 -3.04 4.15 5.90
CA LEU A 75 -3.06 3.62 4.54
C LEU A 75 -3.93 2.37 4.42
N GLU A 76 -3.78 1.41 5.33
CA GLU A 76 -4.60 0.18 5.38
C GLU A 76 -6.08 0.53 5.50
N TYR A 77 -6.44 1.43 6.42
CA TYR A 77 -7.81 1.92 6.55
C TYR A 77 -8.33 2.53 5.24
N ARG A 78 -7.54 3.35 4.54
CA ARG A 78 -7.97 3.93 3.25
C ARG A 78 -8.15 2.86 2.18
N ILE A 79 -7.21 1.94 2.06
CA ILE A 79 -7.27 0.84 1.10
C ILE A 79 -8.51 -0.03 1.33
N GLU A 80 -8.84 -0.33 2.59
CA GLU A 80 -10.05 -1.11 2.94
C GLU A 80 -11.34 -0.36 2.59
N ASN A 81 -11.38 0.97 2.74
CA ASN A 81 -12.56 1.77 2.41
C ASN A 81 -12.72 2.07 0.91
N GLU A 82 -11.62 2.27 0.19
CA GLU A 82 -11.63 2.55 -1.25
C GLU A 82 -11.74 1.27 -2.08
N ASP A 83 -11.34 0.13 -1.52
CA ASP A 83 -11.33 -1.19 -2.14
C ASP A 83 -10.75 -1.20 -3.58
N PRO A 84 -9.44 -0.94 -3.72
CA PRO A 84 -8.81 -0.91 -5.03
C PRO A 84 -8.85 -2.29 -5.73
N ALA A 85 -9.03 -3.39 -4.98
CA ALA A 85 -9.23 -4.72 -5.57
C ALA A 85 -10.55 -4.77 -6.36
N ALA A 86 -11.65 -4.31 -5.77
CA ALA A 86 -12.93 -4.24 -6.49
C ALA A 86 -12.88 -3.27 -7.68
N GLN A 87 -12.17 -2.14 -7.55
CA GLN A 87 -11.97 -1.21 -8.67
C GLN A 87 -11.21 -1.87 -9.83
N LEU A 88 -10.10 -2.54 -9.54
CA LEU A 88 -9.29 -3.24 -10.54
C LEU A 88 -10.08 -4.37 -11.22
N MET A 89 -10.88 -5.12 -10.45
CA MET A 89 -11.72 -6.17 -11.01
C MET A 89 -12.76 -5.62 -11.99
N ARG A 90 -13.40 -4.48 -11.67
CA ARG A 90 -14.31 -3.81 -12.60
C ARG A 90 -13.60 -3.40 -13.90
N GLN A 91 -12.38 -2.86 -13.81
CA GLN A 91 -11.60 -2.50 -15.00
C GLN A 91 -11.26 -3.71 -15.86
N PHE A 92 -10.94 -4.85 -15.24
CA PHE A 92 -10.73 -6.10 -15.97
C PHE A 92 -12.01 -6.61 -16.63
N ASP A 93 -13.15 -6.49 -15.97
CA ASP A 93 -14.44 -6.91 -16.51
C ASP A 93 -14.89 -6.01 -17.67
N GLU A 94 -14.67 -4.70 -17.59
CA GLU A 94 -14.96 -3.72 -18.65
C GLU A 94 -14.27 -4.06 -19.98
N VAL A 95 -13.05 -4.60 -19.91
CA VAL A 95 -12.29 -5.04 -21.09
C VAL A 95 -12.39 -6.55 -21.35
N SER A 96 -13.24 -7.26 -20.62
CA SER A 96 -13.40 -8.71 -20.71
C SER A 96 -12.06 -9.47 -20.61
N ALA A 97 -11.17 -9.01 -19.73
CA ALA A 97 -9.85 -9.63 -19.54
C ALA A 97 -10.00 -11.08 -19.07
N SER A 98 -9.32 -12.00 -19.76
CA SER A 98 -9.26 -13.41 -19.35
C SER A 98 -8.52 -13.56 -18.01
N PRO A 99 -8.72 -14.66 -17.26
CA PRO A 99 -7.98 -14.92 -16.03
C PRO A 99 -6.45 -14.82 -16.20
N GLU A 100 -5.92 -15.30 -17.32
CA GLU A 100 -4.49 -15.24 -17.63
C GLU A 100 -4.01 -13.79 -17.81
N LEU A 101 -4.79 -12.97 -18.54
CA LEU A 101 -4.47 -11.56 -18.72
C LEU A 101 -4.55 -10.78 -17.40
N ARG A 102 -5.53 -11.09 -16.54
CA ARG A 102 -5.64 -10.51 -15.19
C ARG A 102 -4.40 -10.84 -14.37
N LYS A 103 -3.99 -12.12 -14.35
CA LYS A 103 -2.78 -12.57 -13.65
C LYS A 103 -1.55 -11.83 -14.17
N GLN A 104 -1.32 -11.83 -15.49
CA GLN A 104 -0.18 -11.15 -16.09
C GLN A 104 -0.15 -9.65 -15.79
N SER A 105 -1.30 -8.98 -15.85
CA SER A 105 -1.41 -7.55 -15.54
C SER A 105 -1.10 -7.28 -14.06
N CYS A 106 -1.60 -8.14 -13.16
CA CYS A 106 -1.29 -8.06 -11.74
C CYS A 106 0.18 -8.31 -11.45
N ASP A 107 0.80 -9.32 -12.07
CA ASP A 107 2.24 -9.60 -11.93
C ASP A 107 3.08 -8.39 -12.35
N GLN A 108 2.75 -7.78 -13.50
CA GLN A 108 3.43 -6.58 -13.99
C GLN A 108 3.23 -5.36 -13.08
N MET A 109 2.00 -5.13 -12.62
CA MET A 109 1.65 -4.00 -11.75
C MET A 109 2.38 -4.10 -10.41
N VAL A 110 2.36 -5.28 -9.80
CA VAL A 110 3.01 -5.55 -8.51
C VAL A 110 4.53 -5.45 -8.66
N SER A 111 5.12 -6.18 -9.61
CA SER A 111 6.57 -6.18 -9.85
C SER A 111 7.09 -4.77 -10.12
N GLY A 112 6.43 -4.02 -11.01
CA GLY A 112 6.83 -2.65 -11.34
C GLY A 112 6.70 -1.70 -10.15
N SER A 113 5.68 -1.86 -9.31
CA SER A 113 5.50 -1.00 -8.13
C SER A 113 6.52 -1.30 -7.04
N VAL A 114 6.81 -2.58 -6.77
CA VAL A 114 7.85 -3.00 -5.82
C VAL A 114 9.24 -2.56 -6.30
N GLN A 115 9.56 -2.70 -7.59
CA GLN A 115 10.84 -2.21 -8.13
C GLN A 115 11.01 -0.71 -7.95
N ARG A 116 9.97 0.10 -8.20
CA ARG A 116 10.02 1.54 -7.98
C ARG A 116 10.21 1.88 -6.49
N ALA A 117 9.58 1.13 -5.60
CA ALA A 117 9.73 1.31 -4.16
C ALA A 117 11.16 1.00 -3.69
N ASN A 118 11.74 -0.10 -4.17
CA ASN A 118 13.13 -0.47 -3.87
C ASN A 118 14.11 0.57 -4.42
N TYR A 119 13.92 0.98 -5.68
CA TYR A 119 14.76 2.01 -6.30
C TYR A 119 14.68 3.35 -5.54
N ALA A 120 13.49 3.74 -5.08
CA ALA A 120 13.35 4.93 -4.25
C ALA A 120 14.12 4.77 -2.93
N SER A 121 14.06 3.62 -2.26
CA SER A 121 14.87 3.38 -1.05
C SER A 121 16.37 3.48 -1.34
N GLU A 122 16.85 2.88 -2.43
CA GLU A 122 18.26 2.92 -2.84
C GLU A 122 18.77 4.35 -3.11
N GLN A 123 18.00 5.16 -3.82
CA GLN A 123 18.36 6.55 -4.11
C GLN A 123 18.57 7.39 -2.84
N TYR A 124 17.79 7.09 -1.79
CA TYR A 124 17.84 7.79 -0.50
C TYR A 124 18.73 7.07 0.52
N LYS A 125 19.45 6.01 0.12
CA LYS A 125 20.37 5.22 0.94
C LYS A 125 19.70 4.65 2.20
N LEU A 126 18.45 4.22 2.05
CA LEU A 126 17.66 3.59 3.11
C LEU A 126 17.89 2.08 3.16
#